data_AF-A0A969CXL0-F1
#
_entry.id   AF-A0A969CXL0-F1
#
_cell.length_a   1.000
_cell.length_b   1.000
_cell.length_c   1.000
_cell.angle_alpha   90.00
_cell.angle_beta   90.00
_cell.angle_gamma   90.00
#
_symmetry.space_group_name_H-M   'P 1'
#
loop_
_entity.id
_entity.type
_entity.pdbx_description
1 polymer ?
#
loop_
_entity_poly.entity_id
_entity_poly.type
_entity_poly.pdbx_seq_one_letter_code
_entity_poly.pdbx_strand_id
1 'polypeptide(L)' 'DVNPALVWPLARSPHLLETNVPGIFAVGDVRHGSVKRVASGVGEGSICVQFVHRYLEDLR' A
#
# COMPACT_ATOMS: atom_id res chain seq x y z
N ASP A 1 12.38 -15.53 14.74
CA ASP A 1 11.93 -16.21 13.51
C ASP A 1 11.42 -15.23 12.46
N VAL A 2 12.31 -14.43 11.86
CA VAL A 2 11.94 -13.60 10.71
C VAL A 2 12.11 -14.47 9.46
N ASN A 3 11.01 -14.80 8.79
CA ASN A 3 11.08 -15.49 7.51
C ASN A 3 11.81 -14.58 6.50
N PRO A 4 12.92 -14.99 5.88
CA PRO A 4 13.67 -14.16 4.93
C PRO A 4 12.84 -13.76 3.70
N ALA A 5 11.74 -14.44 3.39
CA ALA A 5 10.79 -14.05 2.35
C ALA A 5 9.89 -12.84 2.72
N LEU A 6 9.90 -12.41 4.00
CA LEU A 6 9.18 -11.22 4.50
C LEU A 6 10.06 -9.97 4.57
N VAL A 7 11.28 -10.01 4.02
CA VAL A 7 12.15 -8.83 3.99
C VAL A 7 11.64 -7.90 2.90
N TRP A 8 11.22 -6.70 3.32
CA TRP A 8 10.85 -5.64 2.40
C TRP A 8 12.02 -5.32 1.45
N PRO A 9 11.84 -5.35 0.12
CA PRO A 9 12.97 -5.36 -0.82
C PRO A 9 13.50 -3.98 -1.21
N LEU A 10 12.84 -2.89 -0.81
CA LEU A 10 13.24 -1.53 -1.16
C LEU A 10 13.94 -0.84 0.02
N ALA A 11 14.82 0.13 -0.29
CA ALA A 11 15.55 0.91 0.72
C ALA A 11 14.63 1.81 1.58
N ARG A 12 13.45 2.14 1.07
CA ARG A 12 12.40 2.88 1.79
C ARG A 12 11.45 1.93 2.51
N SER A 13 10.77 2.38 3.56
CA SER A 13 9.64 1.64 4.15
C SER A 13 8.46 1.53 3.16
N PRO A 14 7.57 0.52 3.33
CA PRO A 14 6.30 0.47 2.60
C PRO A 14 5.52 1.79 2.69
N HIS A 15 4.92 2.21 1.59
CA HIS A 15 3.96 3.30 1.59
C HIS A 15 2.67 2.89 2.31
N LEU A 16 1.88 3.88 2.73
CA LEU A 16 0.59 3.58 3.36
C LEU A 16 -0.28 2.79 2.38
N LEU A 17 -0.89 1.71 2.86
CA LEU A 17 -1.76 0.80 2.11
C LEU A 17 -1.05 -0.08 1.06
N GLU A 18 0.28 -0.02 1.00
CA GLU A 18 1.08 -0.91 0.17
C GLU A 18 1.11 -2.32 0.79
N THR A 19 1.02 -3.33 -0.07
CA THR A 19 1.09 -4.74 0.32
C THR A 19 2.55 -5.14 0.57
N ASN A 20 2.81 -6.43 0.83
CA ASN A 20 4.17 -6.95 0.89
C ASN A 20 4.87 -7.02 -0.49
N VAL A 21 4.16 -6.70 -1.57
CA VAL A 21 4.71 -6.56 -2.92
C VAL A 21 4.79 -5.07 -3.26
N PRO A 22 5.99 -4.51 -3.49
CA PRO A 22 6.14 -3.09 -3.83
C PRO A 22 5.34 -2.69 -5.06
N GLY A 23 4.73 -1.51 -5.02
CA GLY A 23 3.88 -0.97 -6.06
C GLY A 23 2.46 -1.54 -6.08
N ILE A 24 2.16 -2.59 -5.32
CA ILE A 24 0.80 -3.14 -5.19
C ILE A 24 0.17 -2.60 -3.92
N PHE A 25 -0.96 -1.93 -4.08
CA PHE A 25 -1.74 -1.33 -3.01
C PHE A 25 -3.11 -1.99 -2.92
N ALA A 26 -3.64 -2.10 -1.70
CA ALA A 26 -5.01 -2.52 -1.45
C ALA A 26 -5.78 -1.35 -0.81
N VAL A 27 -7.06 -1.17 -1.11
CA VAL A 27 -7.88 -0.10 -0.53
C VAL A 27 -9.31 -0.57 -0.32
N GLY A 28 -9.99 -0.03 0.70
CA GLY A 28 -11.38 -0.35 0.99
C GLY A 28 -11.58 -1.79 1.48
N ASP A 29 -12.74 -2.36 1.18
CA ASP A 29 -13.26 -3.55 1.87
C ASP A 29 -12.45 -4.84 1.64
N VAL A 30 -11.58 -4.88 0.64
CA VAL A 30 -10.67 -6.02 0.42
C VAL A 30 -9.59 -6.11 1.51
N ARG A 31 -9.29 -4.99 2.21
CA ARG A 31 -8.28 -4.96 3.26
C ARG A 31 -8.78 -5.61 4.56
N HIS A 32 -7.87 -6.33 5.20
CA HIS A 32 -8.05 -6.71 6.61
C HIS A 32 -8.14 -5.44 7.48
N GLY A 33 -9.09 -5.41 8.40
CA GLY A 33 -9.31 -4.27 9.31
C GLY A 33 -9.95 -3.04 8.66
N SER A 34 -10.43 -3.13 7.41
CA SER A 34 -11.16 -2.01 6.78
C SER A 34 -12.44 -1.68 7.56
N VAL A 35 -12.86 -0.42 7.51
CA VAL A 35 -14.10 0.06 8.15
C VAL A 35 -15.37 -0.46 7.45
N LYS A 36 -15.26 -1.10 6.27
CA LYS A 36 -16.39 -1.62 5.47
C LYS A 36 -17.41 -0.53 5.09
N ARG A 37 -16.91 0.66 4.73
CA ARG A 37 -17.73 1.82 4.37
C ARG A 37 -17.22 2.51 3.13
N VAL A 38 -18.14 2.90 2.25
CA VAL A 38 -17.87 3.59 0.99
C VAL A 38 -16.97 4.82 1.19
N ALA A 39 -17.33 5.72 2.11
CA ALA A 39 -16.56 6.95 2.34
C ALA A 39 -15.11 6.66 2.78
N SER A 40 -14.90 5.62 3.60
CA SER A 40 -13.55 5.21 4.03
C SER A 40 -12.75 4.66 2.85
N GLY A 41 -13.35 3.79 2.04
CA GLY A 41 -12.71 3.23 0.84
C GLY A 41 -12.35 4.30 -0.19
N VAL A 42 -13.23 5.29 -0.39
CA VAL A 42 -12.95 6.45 -1.26
C VAL A 42 -11.76 7.27 -0.74
N GLY A 43 -11.72 7.56 0.56
CA GLY A 43 -10.60 8.28 1.18
C GLY A 43 -9.28 7.52 1.07
N GLU A 44 -9.28 6.21 1.35
CA GLU A 44 -8.12 5.34 1.18
C GLU A 44 -7.63 5.33 -0.28
N GLY A 45 -8.56 5.21 -1.24
CA GLY A 45 -8.25 5.28 -2.68
C GLY A 45 -7.59 6.60 -3.09
N SER A 46 -8.11 7.73 -2.60
CA SER A 46 -7.54 9.05 -2.89
C SER A 46 -6.09 9.17 -2.39
N ILE A 47 -5.78 8.63 -1.21
CA ILE A 47 -4.43 8.65 -0.64
C ILE A 47 -3.51 7.67 -1.40
N CYS A 48 -4.03 6.50 -1.76
CA CYS A 48 -3.30 5.49 -2.53
C CYS A 48 -2.76 6.06 -3.86
N VAL A 49 -3.54 6.88 -4.57
CA VAL A 49 -3.10 7.48 -5.84
C VAL A 49 -1.84 8.33 -5.66
N GLN A 50 -1.73 9.11 -4.57
CA GLN A 50 -0.53 9.90 -4.28
C GLN A 50 0.71 9.00 -4.11
N PHE A 51 0.57 7.88 -3.41
CA PHE A 51 1.67 6.92 -3.23
C PHE A 51 2.01 6.13 -4.50
N VAL A 52 1.04 5.87 -5.37
CA VAL A 52 1.30 5.30 -6.70
C VAL A 52 2.18 6.25 -7.51
N HIS A 53 1.86 7.55 -7.54
CA HIS A 53 2.70 8.53 -8.23
C HIS A 53 4.12 8.59 -7.65
N ARG A 54 4.25 8.59 -6.32
CA ARG A 54 5.57 8.58 -5.67
C ARG A 54 6.37 7.30 -5.97
N TYR A 55 5.72 6.14 -5.95
CA TYR A 55 6.37 4.88 -6.32
C TYR A 55 6.87 4.90 -7.77
N LEU A 56 6.07 5.43 -8.69
CA LEU A 56 6.47 5.56 -10.10
C LEU A 56 7.59 6.59 -10.29
N GLU A 57 7.66 7.63 -9.46
CA GLU A 57 8.76 8.59 -9.45
C GLU A 57 10.06 7.94 -8.96
N ASP A 58 10.02 7.13 -7.90
CA ASP A 58 11.18 6.39 -7.38
C ASP A 58 11.75 5.35 -8.37
N LEU A 59 10.97 4.93 -9.37
CA LEU A 59 11.39 3.99 -10.42
C LEU A 59 12.06 4.66 -11.63
N ARG A 60 12.00 6.00 -11.72
CA ARG A 60 12.68 6.76 -12.79
C ARG A 60 14.17 6.88 -12.50
#